data_AF-I1BU65-F1
#
_entry.id   AF-I1BU65-F1
#
_cell.length_a   1.000
_cell.length_b   1.000
_cell.length_c   1.000
_cell.angle_alpha   90.00
_cell.angle_beta   90.00
_cell.angle_gamma   90.00
#
_symmetry.space_group_name_H-M   'P 1'
#
loop_
_entity.id
_entity.type
_entity.pdbx_description
1 polymer ?
#
loop_
_entity_poly.entity_id
_entity_poly.type
_entity_poly.pdbx_seq_one_letter_code
_entity_poly.pdbx_strand_id
1 'polypeptide(L)'
;MGACLSHPFSFYYDQKRWLKSTKRHFDWITMNDFQTWINERQTVGAQPTGQEIYIEGSQKSGYLYKQKNCFQSLFDFTNRPIVSYQLADISHPLKKDGNITKTMMTLLSDEAPQVPIPYSSNLVDIANEISSDLKSFTAVHWRMERVQPVSNLVQCAQDLVQRIKKLNTSNVFLLTDYPHTAGAKPESSSFHPNQLRPAHHRAIRYLYEHLNVTLTAVDRSIPYAEKNWNVIPIRTNDTSTIGIIDKLVAMKAQYFFAGKPGVCAKSSSFTGTISFHRHNAIRQGDKDIIVPLETFDLPR
;
A
#
# COMPACT_ATOMS: atom_id res chain seq x y z
N MET A 1 7.38 0.43 -13.23
CA MET A 1 6.82 -0.23 -12.01
C MET A 1 7.99 -0.59 -11.11
N GLY A 2 7.85 -0.28 -9.80
CA GLY A 2 8.87 -0.20 -8.75
C GLY A 2 10.20 -0.95 -8.95
N ALA A 3 11.26 -0.18 -9.20
CA ALA A 3 12.60 -0.64 -8.92
C ALA A 3 12.78 -0.74 -7.39
N CYS A 4 13.41 -1.82 -6.91
CA CYS A 4 13.88 -2.02 -5.53
C CYS A 4 12.84 -2.46 -4.48
N LEU A 5 11.90 -3.34 -4.82
CA LEU A 5 11.15 -4.11 -3.81
C LEU A 5 11.99 -5.32 -3.35
N SER A 6 11.72 -5.82 -2.14
CA SER A 6 12.40 -7.00 -1.57
C SER A 6 12.16 -8.28 -2.35
N HIS A 7 11.05 -8.34 -3.10
CA HIS A 7 10.63 -9.49 -3.88
C HIS A 7 10.28 -9.07 -5.33
N PRO A 8 10.32 -10.01 -6.29
CA PRO A 8 9.88 -9.74 -7.66
C PRO A 8 8.40 -9.34 -7.69
N PHE A 9 7.97 -8.61 -8.73
CA PHE A 9 6.58 -8.14 -8.87
C PHE A 9 5.54 -9.26 -8.74
N SER A 10 5.84 -10.45 -9.27
CA SER A 10 5.00 -11.65 -9.19
C SER A 10 4.79 -12.20 -7.78
N PHE A 11 5.65 -11.83 -6.83
CA PHE A 11 5.45 -12.17 -5.42
C PHE A 11 4.26 -11.41 -4.84
N TYR A 12 4.10 -10.13 -5.21
CA TYR A 12 3.04 -9.28 -4.69
C TYR A 12 1.75 -9.38 -5.49
N TYR A 13 1.86 -9.54 -6.81
CA TYR A 13 0.72 -9.46 -7.73
C TYR A 13 0.64 -10.68 -8.63
N ASP A 14 -0.57 -11.06 -9.03
CA ASP A 14 -0.81 -12.09 -10.04
C ASP A 14 -0.51 -11.51 -11.44
N GLN A 15 0.79 -11.41 -11.70
CA GLN A 15 1.34 -10.89 -12.94
C GLN A 15 0.84 -11.70 -14.15
N LYS A 16 0.80 -13.03 -14.06
CA LYS A 16 0.46 -13.90 -15.19
C LYS A 16 -0.99 -13.68 -15.63
N ARG A 17 -1.93 -13.68 -14.68
CA ARG A 17 -3.34 -13.47 -14.99
C ARG A 17 -3.59 -12.05 -15.49
N TRP A 18 -3.01 -11.06 -14.83
CA TRP A 18 -3.15 -9.66 -15.23
C TRP A 18 -2.64 -9.43 -16.66
N LEU A 19 -1.38 -9.81 -16.94
CA LEU A 19 -0.77 -9.68 -18.26
C LEU A 19 -1.54 -10.40 -19.37
N LYS A 20 -2.13 -11.57 -19.06
CA LYS A 20 -2.98 -12.29 -20.01
C LYS A 20 -4.29 -11.55 -20.29
N SER A 21 -4.91 -11.00 -19.24
CA SER A 21 -6.18 -10.27 -19.36
C SER A 21 -6.05 -8.94 -20.12
N THR A 22 -4.86 -8.33 -20.06
CA THR A 22 -4.60 -7.01 -20.65
C THR A 22 -3.79 -7.04 -21.94
N LYS A 23 -3.45 -8.23 -22.46
CA LYS A 23 -2.65 -8.39 -23.69
C LYS A 23 -3.19 -7.61 -24.89
N ARG A 24 -4.50 -7.35 -24.94
CA ARG A 24 -5.14 -6.55 -25.99
C ARG A 24 -4.83 -5.05 -25.91
N HIS A 25 -4.41 -4.56 -24.75
CA HIS A 25 -4.16 -3.15 -24.47
C HIS A 25 -2.67 -2.80 -24.50
N PHE A 26 -1.80 -3.75 -24.15
CA PHE A 26 -0.35 -3.52 -24.17
C PHE A 26 0.43 -4.81 -24.40
N ASP A 27 1.48 -4.69 -25.21
CA ASP A 27 2.55 -5.67 -25.30
C ASP A 27 3.46 -5.56 -24.07
N TRP A 28 4.05 -6.67 -23.66
CA TRP A 28 4.91 -6.73 -22.50
C TRP A 28 6.03 -7.75 -22.70
N ILE A 29 7.11 -7.56 -21.95
CA ILE A 29 8.27 -8.43 -21.90
C ILE A 29 8.57 -8.72 -20.43
N THR A 30 8.93 -9.96 -20.07
CA THR A 30 9.38 -10.23 -18.69
C THR A 30 10.76 -9.64 -18.47
N MET A 31 11.17 -9.46 -17.20
CA MET A 31 12.55 -9.06 -16.90
C MET A 31 13.56 -10.08 -17.43
N ASN A 32 13.24 -11.37 -17.37
CA ASN A 32 14.11 -12.43 -17.89
C ASN A 32 14.24 -12.35 -19.42
N ASP A 33 13.11 -12.20 -20.12
CA ASP A 33 13.11 -12.05 -21.59
C ASP A 33 13.81 -10.75 -22.00
N PHE A 34 13.68 -9.68 -21.21
CA PHE A 34 14.40 -8.42 -21.43
C PHE A 34 15.91 -8.59 -21.22
N GLN A 35 16.35 -9.32 -20.19
CA GLN A 35 17.76 -9.66 -19.97
C GLN A 35 18.31 -10.52 -21.11
N THR A 36 17.57 -11.55 -21.54
CA THR A 36 17.92 -12.37 -22.69
C THR A 36 18.04 -11.51 -23.95
N TRP A 37 17.07 -10.64 -24.21
CA TRP A 37 17.09 -9.70 -25.33
C TRP A 37 18.30 -8.75 -25.28
N ILE A 38 18.67 -8.22 -24.11
CA ILE A 38 19.88 -7.41 -23.93
C ILE A 38 21.12 -8.23 -24.26
N ASN A 39 21.23 -9.45 -23.73
CA ASN A 39 22.40 -10.31 -23.94
C ASN A 39 22.57 -10.68 -25.42
N GLU A 40 21.49 -11.06 -26.10
CA GLU A 40 21.49 -11.32 -27.55
C GLU A 40 22.02 -10.12 -28.33
N ARG A 41 21.52 -8.91 -28.00
CA ARG A 41 21.95 -7.66 -28.63
C ARG A 41 23.43 -7.35 -28.39
N GLN A 42 23.92 -7.58 -27.17
CA GLN A 42 25.34 -7.41 -26.85
C GLN A 42 26.23 -8.38 -27.64
N THR A 43 25.81 -9.64 -27.83
CA THR A 43 26.61 -10.65 -28.56
C THR A 43 26.84 -10.30 -30.03
N VAL A 44 25.91 -9.57 -30.66
CA VAL A 44 26.03 -9.14 -32.05
C VAL A 44 26.60 -7.72 -32.20
N GLY A 45 27.18 -7.16 -31.13
CA GLY A 45 27.73 -5.81 -31.11
C GLY A 45 26.68 -4.70 -31.24
N ALA A 46 25.39 -5.04 -31.20
CA ALA A 46 24.28 -4.09 -31.29
C ALA A 46 23.89 -3.65 -29.88
N GLN A 47 24.67 -2.73 -29.30
CA GLN A 47 24.35 -2.12 -28.01
C GLN A 47 22.90 -1.57 -28.01
N PRO A 48 22.03 -1.99 -27.07
CA PRO A 48 20.69 -1.43 -26.98
C PRO A 48 20.73 0.09 -26.86
N THR A 49 19.98 0.77 -27.73
CA THR A 49 19.72 2.20 -27.59
C THR A 49 18.60 2.38 -26.57
N GLY A 50 18.90 3.07 -25.47
CA GLY A 50 17.92 3.45 -24.46
C GLY A 50 17.67 4.95 -24.55
N GLN A 51 16.41 5.35 -24.48
CA GLN A 51 16.03 6.76 -24.35
C GLN A 51 15.37 6.94 -22.99
N GLU A 52 15.99 7.75 -22.14
CA GLU A 52 15.42 8.13 -20.86
C GLU A 52 14.74 9.47 -21.01
N ILE A 53 13.43 9.50 -20.74
CA ILE A 53 12.67 10.74 -20.67
C ILE A 53 12.73 11.21 -19.23
N TYR A 54 13.59 12.18 -18.95
CA TYR A 54 13.64 12.86 -17.68
C TYR A 54 12.65 14.02 -17.67
N ILE A 55 11.69 14.00 -16.74
CA ILE A 55 11.07 15.24 -16.29
C ILE A 55 12.08 15.85 -15.33
N GLU A 56 12.77 16.89 -15.78
CA GLU A 56 13.98 17.41 -15.16
C GLU A 56 13.72 17.90 -13.72
N GLY A 57 14.22 17.15 -12.75
CA GLY A 57 14.73 17.69 -11.49
C GLY A 57 16.26 17.65 -11.57
N SER A 58 16.93 18.78 -11.36
CA SER A 58 18.39 18.89 -11.57
C SER A 58 19.22 17.84 -10.83
N GLN A 59 20.45 17.54 -11.28
CA GLN A 59 21.42 16.69 -10.55
C GLN A 59 21.76 17.18 -9.13
N LYS A 60 21.45 18.44 -8.79
CA LYS A 60 21.53 18.96 -7.42
C LYS A 60 20.34 18.53 -6.55
N SER A 61 19.37 17.83 -7.13
CA SER A 61 18.25 17.21 -6.44
C SER A 61 18.78 16.13 -5.51
N GLY A 62 18.73 16.41 -4.20
CA GLY A 62 19.08 15.45 -3.16
C GLY A 62 18.25 14.16 -3.20
N TYR A 63 17.22 14.08 -4.04
CA TYR A 63 16.39 12.90 -4.27
C TYR A 63 17.06 11.85 -5.17
N LEU A 64 17.94 12.25 -6.10
CA LEU A 64 18.57 11.32 -7.05
C LEU A 64 19.85 10.69 -6.47
N TYR A 65 20.69 11.48 -5.80
CA TYR A 65 21.95 11.00 -5.20
C TYR A 65 21.75 9.99 -4.05
N LYS A 66 20.59 10.02 -3.39
CA LYS A 66 20.29 9.15 -2.23
C LYS A 66 19.56 7.85 -2.60
N GLN A 67 19.15 7.68 -3.85
CA GLN A 67 18.45 6.48 -4.31
C GLN A 67 19.47 5.36 -4.55
N LYS A 68 19.67 4.49 -3.56
CA LYS A 68 20.31 3.19 -3.77
C LYS A 68 19.37 2.34 -4.61
N ASN A 69 19.56 2.34 -5.93
CA ASN A 69 18.76 1.53 -6.82
C ASN A 69 19.52 0.25 -7.22
N CYS A 70 18.83 -0.90 -7.25
CA CYS A 70 19.44 -2.20 -7.59
C CYS A 70 19.83 -2.33 -9.06
N PHE A 71 19.54 -1.31 -9.87
CA PHE A 71 19.91 -1.23 -11.27
C PHE A 71 21.05 -0.26 -11.51
N GLN A 72 21.74 0.22 -10.46
CA GLN A 72 22.70 1.31 -10.58
C GLN A 72 23.83 1.00 -11.57
N SER A 73 24.27 -0.26 -11.62
CA SER A 73 25.25 -0.74 -12.59
C SER A 73 24.70 -0.87 -14.02
N LEU A 74 23.40 -1.09 -14.17
CA LEU A 74 22.70 -1.17 -15.46
C LEU A 74 22.29 0.21 -15.99
N PHE A 75 22.27 1.23 -15.13
CA PHE A 75 22.03 2.63 -15.44
C PHE A 75 23.30 3.50 -15.27
N ASP A 76 24.50 2.90 -15.40
CA ASP A 76 25.74 3.67 -15.45
C ASP A 76 25.92 4.33 -16.83
N PHE A 77 25.53 5.60 -16.91
CA PHE A 77 25.62 6.43 -18.11
C PHE A 77 26.76 7.44 -18.04
N THR A 78 27.71 7.29 -17.11
CA THR A 78 28.83 8.23 -16.93
C THR A 78 29.63 8.50 -18.21
N ASN A 79 29.70 7.51 -19.10
CA ASN A 79 30.40 7.60 -20.38
C ASN A 79 29.47 7.91 -21.58
N ARG A 80 28.18 8.19 -21.36
CA ARG A 80 27.25 8.56 -22.42
C ARG A 80 27.08 10.07 -22.48
N PRO A 81 26.99 10.65 -23.68
CA PRO A 81 26.67 12.08 -23.80
C PRO A 81 25.32 12.34 -23.13
N ILE A 82 25.26 13.36 -22.28
CA ILE A 82 24.01 13.84 -21.72
C ILE A 82 23.17 14.37 -22.89
N VAL A 83 22.07 13.69 -23.18
CA VAL A 83 21.12 14.15 -24.18
C VAL A 83 19.95 14.78 -23.43
N SER A 84 19.93 16.12 -23.38
CA SER A 84 18.78 16.86 -22.89
C SER A 84 17.76 16.97 -24.03
N TYR A 85 16.63 16.28 -23.87
CA TYR A 85 15.47 16.52 -24.73
C TYR A 85 14.64 17.62 -24.07
N GLN A 86 14.83 18.87 -24.50
CA GLN A 86 13.71 19.80 -24.45
C GLN A 86 12.67 19.25 -25.42
N LEU A 87 11.43 19.09 -24.96
CA LEU A 87 10.28 18.98 -25.85
C LEU A 87 10.08 20.35 -26.53
N ALA A 88 11.02 20.69 -27.41
CA ALA A 88 10.82 21.72 -28.40
C ALA A 88 10.13 21.02 -29.57
N ASP A 89 8.89 21.41 -29.86
CA ASP A 89 8.29 21.09 -31.14
C ASP A 89 9.03 21.91 -32.21
N ILE A 90 10.09 21.32 -32.77
CA ILE A 90 10.98 21.99 -33.74
C ILE A 90 10.39 21.94 -35.17
N SER A 91 9.22 21.33 -35.34
CA SER A 91 8.63 21.19 -36.68
C SER A 91 7.60 22.28 -36.98
N HIS A 92 6.88 22.80 -35.98
CA HIS A 92 5.83 23.81 -36.18
C HIS A 92 5.66 24.73 -34.95
N PRO A 93 6.38 25.87 -34.85
CA PRO A 93 6.27 26.79 -33.71
C PRO A 93 4.87 27.43 -33.52
N LEU A 94 3.92 27.20 -34.43
CA LEU A 94 2.54 27.72 -34.37
C LEU A 94 1.44 26.65 -34.44
N LYS A 95 1.77 25.36 -34.52
CA LYS A 95 0.76 24.28 -34.52
C LYS A 95 1.19 23.17 -33.57
N LYS A 96 0.58 23.15 -32.37
CA LYS A 96 0.49 21.95 -31.53
C LYS A 96 -0.33 20.89 -32.29
N ASP A 97 0.31 20.15 -33.18
CA ASP A 97 -0.32 18.95 -33.74
C ASP A 97 -0.21 17.82 -32.71
N GLY A 98 -1.09 17.90 -31.73
CA GLY A 98 -1.14 17.02 -30.58
C GLY A 98 -1.50 17.81 -29.34
N ASN A 99 -2.78 17.78 -28.96
CA ASN A 99 -3.18 18.26 -27.65
C ASN A 99 -2.64 17.25 -26.63
N ILE A 100 -1.43 17.46 -26.12
CA ILE A 100 -0.79 16.61 -25.10
C ILE A 100 -1.72 16.43 -23.90
N THR A 101 -2.47 17.46 -23.52
CA THR A 101 -3.52 17.36 -22.51
C THR A 101 -4.59 16.36 -22.95
N LYS A 102 -5.04 16.37 -24.20
CA LYS A 102 -5.97 15.36 -24.74
C LYS A 102 -5.34 13.97 -24.76
N THR A 103 -4.09 13.79 -25.16
CA THR A 103 -3.42 12.47 -25.16
C THR A 103 -3.24 11.93 -23.74
N MET A 104 -2.79 12.78 -22.81
CA MET A 104 -2.66 12.47 -21.39
C MET A 104 -4.03 12.19 -20.77
N MET A 105 -5.04 13.01 -21.09
CA MET A 105 -6.41 12.78 -20.64
C MET A 105 -6.98 11.50 -21.24
N THR A 106 -6.74 11.17 -22.51
CA THR A 106 -7.15 9.88 -23.11
C THR A 106 -6.47 8.70 -22.40
N LEU A 107 -5.18 8.80 -22.09
CA LEU A 107 -4.44 7.80 -21.31
C LEU A 107 -4.97 7.65 -19.87
N LEU A 108 -5.35 8.76 -19.23
CA LEU A 108 -5.87 8.79 -17.86
C LEU A 108 -7.38 8.49 -17.78
N SER A 109 -8.10 8.67 -18.90
CA SER A 109 -9.54 8.41 -19.06
C SER A 109 -9.83 7.01 -19.56
N ASP A 110 -8.79 6.25 -19.94
CA ASP A 110 -8.95 4.82 -20.16
C ASP A 110 -9.35 4.18 -18.83
N GLU A 111 -10.51 3.52 -18.80
CA GLU A 111 -11.00 2.82 -17.61
C GLU A 111 -10.21 1.54 -17.34
N ALA A 112 -9.49 0.99 -18.33
CA ALA A 112 -8.68 -0.21 -18.18
C ALA A 112 -7.56 -0.08 -17.12
N PRO A 113 -6.76 1.01 -17.06
CA PRO A 113 -5.79 1.23 -15.98
C PRO A 113 -6.41 1.54 -14.62
N GLN A 114 -7.74 1.75 -14.51
CA GLN A 114 -8.43 1.94 -13.24
C GLN A 114 -8.75 0.61 -12.52
N VAL A 115 -8.58 -0.54 -13.19
CA VAL A 115 -8.77 -1.86 -12.58
C VAL A 115 -7.51 -2.23 -11.78
N PRO A 116 -7.59 -2.39 -10.44
CA PRO A 116 -6.43 -2.75 -9.63
C PRO A 116 -5.83 -4.09 -10.05
N ILE A 117 -4.50 -4.16 -10.09
CA ILE A 117 -3.80 -5.42 -10.36
C ILE A 117 -4.10 -6.40 -9.21
N PRO A 118 -4.58 -7.62 -9.50
CA PRO A 118 -4.86 -8.60 -8.45
C PRO A 118 -3.58 -8.95 -7.69
N TYR A 119 -3.71 -9.11 -6.37
CA TYR A 119 -2.62 -9.63 -5.53
C TYR A 119 -2.32 -11.10 -5.87
N SER A 120 -1.10 -11.55 -5.54
CA SER A 120 -0.70 -12.94 -5.77
C SER A 120 -1.56 -13.91 -4.95
N SER A 121 -1.79 -15.12 -5.50
CA SER A 121 -2.60 -16.15 -4.83
C SER A 121 -2.07 -16.47 -3.43
N ASN A 122 -0.76 -16.57 -3.28
CA ASN A 122 -0.13 -16.88 -2.00
C ASN A 122 -0.52 -15.87 -0.90
N LEU A 123 -0.51 -14.57 -1.19
CA LEU A 123 -0.89 -13.55 -0.22
C LEU A 123 -2.40 -13.55 0.05
N VAL A 124 -3.20 -13.86 -0.98
CA VAL A 124 -4.65 -14.03 -0.85
C VAL A 124 -4.99 -15.23 0.03
N ASP A 125 -4.25 -16.34 -0.11
CA ASP A 125 -4.46 -17.58 0.66
C ASP A 125 -4.13 -17.37 2.14
N ILE A 126 -3.01 -16.70 2.45
CA ILE A 126 -2.68 -16.31 3.83
C ILE A 126 -3.78 -15.42 4.43
N ALA A 127 -4.25 -14.42 3.68
CA ALA A 127 -5.33 -13.56 4.15
C ALA A 127 -6.67 -14.33 4.31
N ASN A 128 -6.94 -15.33 3.48
CA ASN A 128 -8.12 -16.19 3.59
C ASN A 128 -8.08 -17.04 4.87
N GLU A 129 -6.92 -17.64 5.17
CA GLU A 129 -6.70 -18.42 6.40
C GLU A 129 -6.98 -17.55 7.64
N ILE A 130 -6.31 -16.39 7.74
CA ILE A 130 -6.51 -15.43 8.83
C ILE A 130 -7.98 -15.00 8.96
N SER A 131 -8.63 -14.67 7.84
CA SER A 131 -10.03 -14.21 7.86
C SER A 131 -11.01 -15.32 8.24
N SER A 132 -10.70 -16.57 7.88
CA SER A 132 -11.49 -17.74 8.22
C SER A 132 -11.42 -18.03 9.72
N ASP A 133 -10.23 -17.97 10.31
CA ASP A 133 -10.02 -18.19 11.75
C ASP A 133 -10.69 -17.10 12.60
N LEU A 134 -10.71 -15.86 12.10
CA LEU A 134 -11.34 -14.73 12.78
C LEU A 134 -12.86 -14.66 12.61
N LYS A 135 -13.45 -15.43 11.68
CA LYS A 135 -14.77 -15.19 11.07
C LYS A 135 -15.84 -14.72 12.07
N SER A 136 -16.61 -13.73 11.61
CA SER A 136 -17.43 -12.81 12.42
C SER A 136 -16.56 -11.82 13.21
N PHE A 137 -15.77 -11.03 12.48
CA PHE A 137 -14.86 -10.02 13.03
C PHE A 137 -15.11 -8.62 12.47
N THR A 138 -14.63 -7.65 13.24
CA THR A 138 -14.58 -6.25 12.85
C THR A 138 -13.14 -5.88 12.52
N ALA A 139 -12.88 -5.34 11.33
CA ALA A 139 -11.59 -4.76 10.99
C ALA A 139 -11.56 -3.27 11.34
N VAL A 140 -10.44 -2.81 11.88
CA VAL A 140 -10.21 -1.40 12.20
C VAL A 140 -8.91 -0.97 11.55
N HIS A 141 -8.97 0.05 10.69
CA HIS A 141 -7.76 0.71 10.22
C HIS A 141 -7.58 2.07 10.89
N TRP A 142 -6.54 2.19 11.71
CA TRP A 142 -6.24 3.40 12.47
C TRP A 142 -4.87 3.98 12.08
N ARG A 143 -4.88 4.98 11.19
CA ARG A 143 -3.67 5.74 10.83
C ARG A 143 -3.46 6.89 11.81
N MET A 144 -2.63 6.68 12.83
CA MET A 144 -2.42 7.59 13.95
C MET A 144 -1.34 8.64 13.67
N GLU A 145 -0.51 8.46 12.63
CA GLU A 145 0.53 9.42 12.32
C GLU A 145 -0.04 10.83 12.08
N ARG A 146 0.61 11.84 12.66
CA ARG A 146 0.34 13.27 12.42
C ARG A 146 -1.12 13.70 12.68
N VAL A 147 -1.88 12.96 13.49
CA VAL A 147 -3.19 13.42 13.99
C VAL A 147 -3.00 14.65 14.86
N GLN A 148 -3.85 15.67 14.68
CA GLN A 148 -3.83 16.89 15.49
C GLN A 148 -5.26 17.32 15.85
N PRO A 149 -5.52 17.69 17.13
CA PRO A 149 -4.61 17.55 18.26
C PRO A 149 -4.45 16.08 18.68
N VAL A 150 -3.22 15.68 19.03
CA VAL A 150 -2.89 14.30 19.43
C VAL A 150 -3.69 13.85 20.68
N SER A 151 -4.18 14.80 21.48
CA SER A 151 -5.06 14.52 22.64
C SER A 151 -6.36 13.81 22.29
N ASN A 152 -6.85 13.95 21.05
CA ASN A 152 -8.09 13.33 20.61
C ASN A 152 -8.04 11.80 20.62
N LEU A 153 -6.84 11.21 20.43
CA LEU A 153 -6.70 9.76 20.23
C LEU A 153 -7.33 8.91 21.33
N VAL A 154 -7.28 9.36 22.59
CA VAL A 154 -7.88 8.61 23.70
C VAL A 154 -9.41 8.62 23.62
N GLN A 155 -10.02 9.76 23.32
CA GLN A 155 -11.46 9.87 23.16
C GLN A 155 -11.94 9.11 21.91
N CYS A 156 -11.15 9.14 20.83
CA CYS A 156 -11.38 8.32 19.64
C CYS A 156 -11.36 6.81 19.96
N ALA A 157 -10.46 6.35 20.84
CA ALA A 157 -10.45 4.96 21.30
C ALA A 157 -11.75 4.62 22.05
N GLN A 158 -12.23 5.53 22.90
CA GLN A 158 -13.47 5.36 23.66
C GLN A 158 -14.70 5.24 22.75
N ASP A 159 -14.85 6.13 21.77
CA ASP A 159 -15.94 6.05 20.78
C ASP A 159 -15.86 4.75 19.98
N LEU A 160 -14.67 4.36 19.50
CA LEU A 160 -14.47 3.10 18.78
C LEU A 160 -14.90 1.88 19.62
N VAL A 161 -14.45 1.79 20.86
CA VAL A 161 -14.82 0.71 21.79
C VAL A 161 -16.33 0.67 22.01
N GLN A 162 -16.96 1.83 22.22
CA GLN A 162 -18.41 1.91 22.41
C GLN A 162 -19.18 1.45 21.17
N ARG A 163 -18.70 1.76 19.97
CA ARG A 163 -19.33 1.32 18.72
C ARG A 163 -19.18 -0.19 18.53
N ILE A 164 -17.97 -0.72 18.69
CA ILE A 164 -17.70 -2.15 18.50
C ILE A 164 -18.49 -3.00 19.51
N LYS A 165 -18.61 -2.56 20.77
CA LYS A 165 -19.39 -3.28 21.79
C LYS A 165 -20.89 -3.38 21.49
N LYS A 166 -21.42 -2.57 20.55
CA LYS A 166 -22.81 -2.66 20.08
C LYS A 166 -22.97 -3.64 18.92
N LEU A 167 -21.88 -4.19 18.40
CA LEU A 167 -21.88 -5.15 17.30
C LEU A 167 -21.87 -6.58 17.85
N ASN A 168 -22.34 -7.52 17.04
CA ASN A 168 -22.36 -8.95 17.37
C ASN A 168 -21.02 -9.66 17.06
N THR A 169 -19.90 -8.94 17.07
CA THR A 169 -18.57 -9.52 16.78
C THR A 169 -17.66 -9.41 17.99
N SER A 170 -17.02 -10.51 18.39
CA SER A 170 -16.07 -10.54 19.51
C SER A 170 -14.62 -10.23 19.08
N ASN A 171 -14.28 -10.50 17.82
CA ASN A 171 -12.92 -10.38 17.32
C ASN A 171 -12.71 -9.04 16.61
N VAL A 172 -11.63 -8.36 16.95
CA VAL A 172 -11.22 -7.11 16.31
C VAL A 172 -9.88 -7.32 15.61
N PHE A 173 -9.81 -7.07 14.31
CA PHE A 173 -8.56 -7.10 13.56
C PHE A 173 -8.06 -5.66 13.36
N LEU A 174 -6.91 -5.32 13.96
CA LEU A 174 -6.38 -3.96 13.97
C LEU A 174 -5.23 -3.80 12.98
N LEU A 175 -5.39 -2.83 12.08
CA LEU A 175 -4.38 -2.36 11.14
C LEU A 175 -3.99 -0.95 11.54
N THR A 176 -2.74 -0.71 11.94
CA THR A 176 -2.31 0.64 12.33
C THR A 176 -0.83 0.84 12.07
N ASP A 177 -0.45 2.11 11.96
CA ASP A 177 0.94 2.55 11.85
C ASP A 177 1.66 2.63 13.21
N TYR A 178 0.95 2.40 14.31
CA TYR A 178 1.52 2.36 15.66
C TYR A 178 2.47 1.15 15.86
N PRO A 179 3.62 1.33 16.52
CA PRO A 179 4.56 0.22 16.78
C PRO A 179 4.04 -0.70 17.88
N HIS A 180 3.62 -1.91 17.51
CA HIS A 180 3.08 -2.87 18.47
C HIS A 180 4.15 -3.72 19.17
N THR A 181 5.34 -3.89 18.60
CA THR A 181 6.40 -4.69 19.21
C THR A 181 7.34 -3.82 20.06
N ALA A 182 7.74 -4.31 21.24
CA ALA A 182 8.57 -3.50 22.16
C ALA A 182 9.93 -3.16 21.52
N GLY A 183 10.30 -1.88 21.56
CA GLY A 183 11.51 -1.37 20.88
C GLY A 183 11.36 -1.19 19.36
N ALA A 184 10.17 -1.43 18.79
CA ALA A 184 9.97 -1.30 17.36
C ALA A 184 9.79 0.15 16.91
N LYS A 185 10.23 0.36 15.67
CA LYS A 185 9.93 1.59 14.93
C LYS A 185 8.47 1.52 14.46
N PRO A 186 7.80 2.67 14.28
CA PRO A 186 6.47 2.69 13.67
C PRO A 186 6.43 1.87 12.37
N GLU A 187 5.31 1.16 12.16
CA GLU A 187 5.13 0.26 11.02
C GLU A 187 4.96 1.02 9.68
N SER A 188 4.74 2.34 9.77
CA SER A 188 4.71 3.27 8.63
C SER A 188 6.04 4.02 8.48
N SER A 189 6.57 4.06 7.25
CA SER A 189 7.76 4.86 6.91
C SER A 189 7.55 6.38 7.11
N SER A 190 6.30 6.85 7.13
CA SER A 190 5.97 8.27 7.35
C SER A 190 5.67 8.64 8.81
N PHE A 191 5.70 7.65 9.71
CA PHE A 191 5.54 7.85 11.14
C PHE A 191 6.92 7.74 11.81
N HIS A 192 7.46 8.87 12.26
CA HIS A 192 8.77 8.90 12.88
C HIS A 192 8.67 8.64 14.40
N PRO A 193 9.65 7.95 15.03
CA PRO A 193 9.62 7.69 16.47
C PRO A 193 9.44 8.95 17.33
N ASN A 194 9.97 10.09 16.90
CA ASN A 194 9.83 11.38 17.58
C ASN A 194 8.41 11.98 17.50
N GLN A 195 7.50 11.39 16.74
CA GLN A 195 6.09 11.77 16.66
C GLN A 195 5.21 10.91 17.58
N LEU A 196 5.73 9.80 18.12
CA LEU A 196 5.05 9.04 19.16
C LEU A 196 4.92 9.91 20.42
N ARG A 197 3.75 9.82 21.05
CA ARG A 197 3.37 10.63 22.21
C ARG A 197 2.60 9.74 23.20
N PRO A 198 2.57 10.08 24.50
CA PRO A 198 1.83 9.32 25.51
C PRO A 198 0.36 9.03 25.15
N ALA A 199 -0.30 9.94 24.43
CA ALA A 199 -1.68 9.73 23.99
C ALA A 199 -1.84 8.58 22.98
N HIS A 200 -0.85 8.29 22.13
CA HIS A 200 -0.88 7.12 21.25
C HIS A 200 -0.89 5.82 22.07
N HIS A 201 0.04 5.72 23.02
CA HIS A 201 0.15 4.56 23.91
C HIS A 201 -1.12 4.35 24.74
N ARG A 202 -1.70 5.43 25.29
CA ARG A 202 -2.95 5.35 26.05
C ARG A 202 -4.14 4.92 25.19
N ALA A 203 -4.24 5.43 23.96
CA ALA A 203 -5.31 5.05 23.04
C ALA A 203 -5.25 3.55 22.69
N ILE A 204 -4.07 3.04 22.33
CA ILE A 204 -3.89 1.62 22.01
C ILE A 204 -4.09 0.73 23.23
N ARG A 205 -3.54 1.11 24.39
CA ARG A 205 -3.78 0.39 25.65
C ARG A 205 -5.26 0.30 25.96
N TYR A 206 -6.01 1.40 25.78
CA TYR A 206 -7.45 1.41 25.99
C TYR A 206 -8.16 0.39 25.08
N LEU A 207 -7.73 0.21 23.83
CA LEU A 207 -8.29 -0.84 22.96
C LEU A 207 -8.03 -2.23 23.54
N TYR A 208 -6.79 -2.55 23.93
CA TYR A 208 -6.41 -3.87 24.46
C TYR A 208 -7.12 -4.22 25.78
N GLU A 209 -7.34 -3.22 26.63
CA GLU A 209 -8.08 -3.40 27.89
C GLU A 209 -9.57 -3.73 27.66
N HIS A 210 -10.15 -3.36 26.51
CA HIS A 210 -11.60 -3.40 26.29
C HIS A 210 -12.06 -4.28 25.13
N LEU A 211 -11.16 -4.74 24.26
CA LEU A 211 -11.46 -5.50 23.05
C LEU A 211 -10.47 -6.66 22.89
N ASN A 212 -10.90 -7.74 22.23
CA ASN A 212 -10.01 -8.83 21.80
C ASN A 212 -9.37 -8.47 20.46
N VAL A 213 -8.14 -7.93 20.51
CA VAL A 213 -7.46 -7.36 19.35
C VAL A 213 -6.48 -8.36 18.76
N THR A 214 -6.63 -8.62 17.48
CA THR A 214 -5.71 -9.40 16.65
C THR A 214 -5.00 -8.48 15.66
N LEU A 215 -3.71 -8.67 15.46
CA LEU A 215 -2.93 -7.94 14.45
C LEU A 215 -1.87 -8.85 13.83
N THR A 216 -1.38 -8.49 12.64
CA THR A 216 -0.26 -9.19 12.03
C THR A 216 1.04 -8.46 12.34
N ALA A 217 2.14 -9.21 12.43
CA ALA A 217 3.46 -8.64 12.61
C ALA A 217 4.51 -9.47 11.86
N VAL A 218 5.66 -8.88 11.57
CA VAL A 218 6.81 -9.65 11.09
C VAL A 218 7.17 -10.67 12.17
N ASP A 219 7.47 -11.91 11.77
CA ASP A 219 7.99 -12.95 12.67
C ASP A 219 9.36 -12.56 13.25
N ARG A 220 9.32 -11.72 14.30
CA ARG A 220 10.43 -11.29 15.14
C ARG A 220 9.92 -11.34 16.57
N SER A 221 10.62 -12.06 17.43
CA SER A 221 10.41 -12.21 18.87
C SER A 221 9.46 -11.16 19.47
N ILE A 222 8.17 -11.51 19.58
CA ILE A 222 7.12 -10.64 20.13
C ILE A 222 7.40 -10.50 21.63
N PRO A 223 7.80 -9.32 22.14
CA PRO A 223 8.48 -9.26 23.43
C PRO A 223 7.56 -9.52 24.62
N TYR A 224 6.25 -9.32 24.48
CA TYR A 224 5.26 -9.49 25.55
C TYR A 224 3.90 -9.84 24.95
N ALA A 225 3.24 -10.87 25.47
CA ALA A 225 1.82 -11.10 25.23
C ALA A 225 1.03 -10.35 26.32
N GLU A 226 0.36 -9.26 25.95
CA GLU A 226 -0.63 -8.63 26.84
C GLU A 226 -1.96 -9.39 26.74
N LYS A 227 -2.76 -9.36 27.81
CA LYS A 227 -4.09 -9.98 27.81
C LYS A 227 -4.96 -9.32 26.72
N ASN A 228 -5.62 -10.12 25.88
CA ASN A 228 -6.44 -9.70 24.73
C ASN A 228 -5.65 -9.13 23.53
N TRP A 229 -4.34 -9.37 23.47
CA TRP A 229 -3.51 -9.02 22.33
C TRP A 229 -2.99 -10.27 21.63
N ASN A 230 -3.57 -10.58 20.47
CA ASN A 230 -3.19 -11.73 19.65
C ASN A 230 -2.36 -11.24 18.46
N VAL A 231 -1.14 -11.74 18.31
CA VAL A 231 -0.28 -11.42 17.18
C VAL A 231 -0.17 -12.63 16.28
N ILE A 232 -0.52 -12.46 15.01
CA ILE A 232 -0.31 -13.46 13.96
C ILE A 232 1.04 -13.16 13.30
N PRO A 233 2.08 -13.99 13.54
CA PRO A 233 3.38 -13.77 12.91
C PRO A 233 3.29 -14.11 11.42
N ILE A 234 3.75 -13.19 10.58
CA ILE A 234 3.90 -13.39 9.14
C ILE A 234 5.38 -13.59 8.85
N ARG A 235 5.70 -14.75 8.27
CA ARG A 235 7.06 -15.10 7.85
C ARG A 235 7.46 -14.30 6.61
N THR A 236 7.93 -13.08 6.83
CA THR A 236 8.43 -12.18 5.79
C THR A 236 9.50 -11.27 6.36
N ASN A 237 10.39 -10.73 5.53
CA ASN A 237 11.31 -9.67 5.92
C ASN A 237 10.88 -8.30 5.38
N ASP A 238 9.74 -8.23 4.70
CA ASP A 238 9.22 -7.05 4.03
C ASP A 238 7.88 -6.62 4.65
N THR A 239 7.88 -5.44 5.27
CA THR A 239 6.68 -4.84 5.87
C THR A 239 5.60 -4.50 4.86
N SER A 240 5.95 -4.34 3.57
CA SER A 240 4.97 -4.14 2.49
C SER A 240 4.08 -5.36 2.31
N THR A 241 4.63 -6.56 2.55
CA THR A 241 3.88 -7.83 2.51
C THR A 241 2.79 -7.85 3.58
N ILE A 242 3.12 -7.38 4.78
CA ILE A 242 2.18 -7.27 5.91
C ILE A 242 1.06 -6.31 5.55
N GLY A 243 1.39 -5.11 5.05
CA GLY A 243 0.38 -4.14 4.63
C GLY A 243 -0.57 -4.67 3.55
N ILE A 244 -0.10 -5.55 2.65
CA ILE A 244 -0.96 -6.20 1.65
C ILE A 244 -1.88 -7.24 2.30
N ILE A 245 -1.34 -8.11 3.16
CA ILE A 245 -2.12 -9.13 3.88
C ILE A 245 -3.19 -8.47 4.74
N ASP A 246 -2.81 -7.47 5.54
CA ASP A 246 -3.72 -6.68 6.36
C ASP A 246 -4.88 -6.13 5.55
N LYS A 247 -4.58 -5.53 4.39
CA LYS A 247 -5.59 -4.99 3.48
C LYS A 247 -6.56 -6.07 3.02
N LEU A 248 -6.04 -7.23 2.61
CA LEU A 248 -6.84 -8.35 2.12
C LEU A 248 -7.74 -8.93 3.23
N VAL A 249 -7.24 -9.03 4.46
CA VAL A 249 -8.02 -9.46 5.63
C VAL A 249 -9.13 -8.44 5.92
N ALA A 250 -8.81 -7.15 5.96
CA ALA A 250 -9.80 -6.10 6.21
C ALA A 250 -10.91 -6.04 5.16
N MET A 251 -10.61 -6.37 3.90
CA MET A 251 -11.62 -6.47 2.84
C MET A 251 -12.69 -7.53 3.15
N LYS A 252 -12.38 -8.56 3.94
CA LYS A 252 -13.24 -9.71 4.26
C LYS A 252 -14.02 -9.58 5.58
N ALA A 253 -13.79 -8.52 6.35
CA ALA A 253 -14.46 -8.31 7.63
C ALA A 253 -15.97 -8.05 7.47
N GLN A 254 -16.78 -8.38 8.46
CA GLN A 254 -18.22 -8.03 8.47
C GLN A 254 -18.39 -6.51 8.59
N TYR A 255 -17.62 -5.90 9.47
CA TYR A 255 -17.62 -4.46 9.71
C TYR A 255 -16.22 -3.90 9.49
N PHE A 256 -16.12 -2.71 8.90
CA PHE A 256 -14.86 -2.01 8.74
C PHE A 256 -14.95 -0.60 9.31
N PHE A 257 -14.09 -0.30 10.28
CA PHE A 257 -13.98 1.01 10.90
C PHE A 257 -12.68 1.69 10.51
N ALA A 258 -12.73 3.02 10.35
CA ALA A 258 -11.54 3.85 10.25
C ALA A 258 -11.69 5.12 11.09
N GLY A 259 -10.57 5.71 11.51
CA GLY A 259 -10.64 6.99 12.22
C GLY A 259 -11.12 8.10 11.29
N LYS A 260 -11.99 8.98 11.78
CA LYS A 260 -12.42 10.15 11.00
C LYS A 260 -11.21 11.01 10.59
N PRO A 261 -11.03 11.28 9.28
CA PRO A 261 -9.92 12.08 8.80
C PRO A 261 -9.88 13.48 9.44
N GLY A 262 -8.71 13.88 9.92
CA GLY A 262 -8.49 15.18 10.57
C GLY A 262 -8.93 15.25 12.03
N VAL A 263 -9.57 14.21 12.57
CA VAL A 263 -9.99 14.18 13.98
C VAL A 263 -9.36 12.98 14.71
N CYS A 264 -9.67 11.77 14.25
CA CYS A 264 -9.21 10.53 14.85
C CYS A 264 -8.14 9.82 14.01
N ALA A 265 -7.99 10.15 12.73
CA ALA A 265 -6.92 9.61 11.90
C ALA A 265 -6.47 10.61 10.83
N LYS A 266 -5.31 10.36 10.22
CA LYS A 266 -4.92 11.01 8.97
C LYS A 266 -5.65 10.37 7.79
N SER A 267 -6.02 11.17 6.79
CA SER A 267 -6.56 10.64 5.52
C SER A 267 -5.61 9.61 4.90
N SER A 268 -6.16 8.49 4.43
CA SER A 268 -5.37 7.35 3.97
C SER A 268 -5.95 6.74 2.70
N SER A 269 -5.13 6.70 1.65
CA SER A 269 -5.42 5.92 0.43
C SER A 269 -5.57 4.43 0.71
N PHE A 270 -4.94 3.93 1.79
CA PHE A 270 -5.10 2.56 2.26
C PHE A 270 -6.54 2.28 2.68
N THR A 271 -7.13 3.15 3.51
CA THR A 271 -8.57 3.08 3.88
C THR A 271 -9.45 3.18 2.64
N GLY A 272 -9.16 4.14 1.76
CA GLY A 272 -9.92 4.36 0.54
C GLY A 272 -9.95 3.12 -0.36
N THR A 273 -8.82 2.44 -0.49
CA THR A 273 -8.72 1.19 -1.27
C THR A 273 -9.59 0.09 -0.65
N ILE A 274 -9.48 -0.16 0.66
CA ILE A 274 -10.30 -1.19 1.33
C ILE A 274 -11.78 -0.90 1.16
N SER A 275 -12.18 0.35 1.44
CA SER A 275 -13.56 0.79 1.29
C SER A 275 -14.06 0.57 -0.14
N PHE A 276 -13.31 1.00 -1.15
CA PHE A 276 -13.67 0.80 -2.56
C PHE A 276 -13.92 -0.68 -2.90
N HIS A 277 -13.00 -1.57 -2.51
CA HIS A 277 -13.15 -3.00 -2.76
C HIS A 277 -14.36 -3.60 -2.03
N ARG A 278 -14.63 -3.19 -0.79
CA ARG A 278 -15.79 -3.64 -0.02
C ARG A 278 -17.11 -3.19 -0.64
N HIS A 279 -17.19 -1.95 -1.10
CA HIS A 279 -18.37 -1.46 -1.84
C HIS A 279 -18.58 -2.26 -3.14
N ASN A 280 -17.51 -2.60 -3.86
CA ASN A 280 -17.61 -3.43 -5.06
C ASN A 280 -18.10 -4.84 -4.76
N ALA A 281 -17.58 -5.46 -3.69
CA ALA A 281 -18.00 -6.80 -3.26
C ALA A 281 -19.49 -6.83 -2.89
N ILE A 282 -19.99 -5.84 -2.15
CA ILE A 282 -21.43 -5.70 -1.87
C ILE A 282 -22.23 -5.58 -3.18
N ARG A 283 -21.79 -4.74 -4.13
CA ARG A 283 -22.44 -4.60 -5.44
C ARG A 283 -22.46 -5.90 -6.25
N GLN A 284 -21.48 -6.79 -6.02
CA GLN A 284 -21.40 -8.12 -6.63
C GLN A 284 -22.17 -9.20 -5.83
N GLY A 285 -22.85 -8.83 -4.75
CA GLY A 285 -23.70 -9.72 -3.96
C GLY A 285 -23.02 -10.40 -2.77
N ASP A 286 -21.85 -9.92 -2.33
CA ASP A 286 -21.21 -10.40 -1.11
C ASP A 286 -22.05 -10.01 0.12
N LYS A 287 -22.64 -11.01 0.77
CA LYS A 287 -23.51 -10.86 1.94
C LYS A 287 -22.75 -10.91 3.26
N ASP A 288 -21.47 -11.31 3.24
CA ASP A 288 -20.65 -11.38 4.46
C ASP A 288 -20.21 -9.99 4.92
N ILE A 289 -20.25 -8.99 4.02
CA ILE A 289 -19.95 -7.59 4.32
C ILE A 289 -21.24 -6.87 4.76
N ILE A 290 -21.28 -6.43 6.02
CA ILE A 290 -22.42 -5.70 6.60
C ILE A 290 -22.21 -4.20 6.49
N VAL A 291 -21.03 -3.70 6.89
CA VAL A 291 -20.69 -2.28 6.83
C VAL A 291 -19.40 -2.09 6.03
N PRO A 292 -19.43 -1.50 4.83
CA PRO A 292 -18.25 -1.36 3.99
C PRO A 292 -17.23 -0.39 4.57
N LEU A 293 -17.68 0.68 5.23
CA LEU A 293 -16.87 1.62 5.99
C LEU A 293 -17.75 2.43 6.96
N GLU A 294 -17.36 2.48 8.22
CA GLU A 294 -17.85 3.45 9.20
C GLU A 294 -16.68 4.21 9.85
N THR A 295 -16.91 5.44 10.28
CA THR A 295 -15.88 6.24 10.96
C THR A 295 -16.16 6.41 12.44
N PHE A 296 -15.14 6.18 13.27
CA PHE A 296 -15.16 6.61 14.67
C PHE A 296 -14.61 8.04 14.82
N ASP A 297 -15.15 8.76 15.78
CA ASP A 297 -14.93 10.19 16.01
C ASP A 297 -14.77 10.48 17.51
N LEU A 298 -14.76 11.75 17.89
CA LEU A 298 -14.95 12.13 19.29
C LEU A 298 -16.36 11.72 19.76
N PRO A 299 -16.51 11.26 21.02
CA PRO A 299 -17.83 11.00 21.61
C PRO A 299 -18.73 12.24 21.49
N ARG A 300 -20.00 12.01 21.14
CA ARG A 300 -21.03 13.05 21.12
C ARG A 300 -21.60 13.27 22.52
#